data_AF-A0A5P9NJM5-F1
#
_entry.id   AF-A0A5P9NJM5-F1
#
_cell.length_a   1.000
_cell.length_b   1.000
_cell.length_c   1.000
_cell.angle_alpha   90.00
_cell.angle_beta   90.00
_cell.angle_gamma   90.00
#
_symmetry.space_group_name_H-M   'P 1'
#
loop_
_entity.id
_entity.type
_entity.pdbx_description
1 polymer ?
#
loop_
_entity_poly.entity_id
_entity_poly.type
_entity_poly.pdbx_seq_one_letter_code
_entity_poly.pdbx_strand_id
1 'polypeptide(L)'
;MTSCFHTLAMSLRALCFLTVFTPILVVSFAGAQNTDITEELISRMEQTRAVNLDEVVAALELERSPQSSPDNFAVPNPYQPHYMAIEDDPMQITLPGLAPAIHHQQSIYEWTRRINAGDANSKVCALRFTSERQQEYKLKTFNSSAEARESGYLVTHASHCGACSSLADLAAFLRVRDMTTPSRKCTRESEVEDMARCSEALGLSRPCAEVWAYNAEHTRTECRGICLSDYGFFRLLFGIEDKRTVDADGRLRPCIACDEAISGPAYKYAAGRTRRTSGVESAIPRSSEELYEVDFREYYQLFGLQAPEVK
;
A
#
# COMPACT_ATOMS: atom_id res chain seq x y z
N MET A 1 49.05 46.86 68.15
CA MET A 1 48.62 45.45 68.05
C MET A 1 47.70 45.35 66.82
N THR A 2 48.20 45.52 65.59
CA THR A 2 48.65 44.48 64.60
C THR A 2 47.58 43.41 64.37
N SER A 3 47.00 43.17 63.18
CA SER A 3 47.33 43.45 61.76
C SER A 3 46.01 43.61 60.95
N CYS A 4 45.82 44.47 59.94
CA CYS A 4 46.40 44.55 58.58
C CYS A 4 46.40 43.25 57.76
N PHE A 5 45.52 43.14 56.76
CA PHE A 5 45.85 42.65 55.40
C PHE A 5 44.78 43.10 54.38
N HIS A 6 45.25 43.79 53.32
CA HIS A 6 44.61 43.95 52.00
C HIS A 6 44.50 42.57 51.30
N THR A 7 43.82 42.29 50.17
CA THR A 7 43.52 43.04 48.92
C THR A 7 42.59 42.17 48.02
N LEU A 8 42.05 42.77 46.94
CA LEU A 8 41.54 42.17 45.67
C LEU A 8 40.07 41.69 45.67
N ALA A 9 39.11 42.45 45.15
CA ALA A 9 38.83 42.76 43.72
C ALA A 9 38.47 41.53 42.88
N MET A 10 37.18 41.36 42.55
CA MET A 10 36.74 40.98 41.21
C MET A 10 35.24 41.21 41.02
N SER A 11 34.94 42.05 40.04
CA SER A 11 33.63 42.34 39.49
C SER A 11 33.10 41.11 38.74
N LEU A 12 31.97 40.54 39.18
CA LEU A 12 31.15 39.68 38.33
C LEU A 12 29.94 40.49 37.85
N ARG A 13 30.05 40.97 36.61
CA ARG A 13 28.91 41.35 35.79
C ARG A 13 28.05 40.11 35.61
N ALA A 14 26.82 40.15 36.11
CA ALA A 14 25.79 39.20 35.75
C ALA A 14 25.49 39.36 34.24
N LEU A 15 25.99 38.42 33.43
CA LEU A 15 25.51 38.20 32.07
C LEU A 15 24.13 37.55 32.18
N CYS A 16 23.07 38.35 32.05
CA CYS A 16 21.76 37.86 31.65
C CYS A 16 21.87 37.33 30.22
N PHE A 17 22.11 36.03 30.07
CA PHE A 17 21.82 35.31 28.82
C PHE A 17 20.29 35.21 28.70
N LEU A 18 19.70 36.16 27.97
CA LEU A 18 18.38 35.99 27.38
C LEU A 18 18.53 34.97 26.24
N THR A 19 18.34 33.69 26.56
CA THR A 19 18.07 32.66 25.58
C THR A 19 16.71 32.97 24.94
N VAL A 20 16.75 33.60 23.76
CA VAL A 20 15.60 33.71 22.88
C VAL A 20 15.27 32.28 22.43
N PHE A 21 14.34 31.64 23.14
CA PHE A 21 13.64 30.46 22.66
C PHE A 21 12.81 30.90 21.45
N THR A 22 13.38 30.79 20.25
CA THR A 22 12.57 30.69 19.03
C THR A 22 11.83 29.36 19.11
N PRO A 23 10.48 29.36 19.17
CA PRO A 23 9.76 28.12 19.02
C PRO A 23 10.03 27.63 17.60
N ILE A 24 10.77 26.54 17.48
CA ILE A 24 10.75 25.73 16.28
C ILE A 24 9.30 25.26 16.16
N LEU A 25 8.57 25.89 15.25
CA LEU A 25 7.29 25.40 14.79
C LEU A 25 7.57 24.04 14.14
N VAL A 26 7.45 22.97 14.93
CA VAL A 26 7.23 21.65 14.39
C VAL A 26 5.85 21.70 13.78
N VAL A 27 5.79 21.99 12.48
CA VAL A 27 4.57 21.79 11.71
C VAL A 27 4.40 20.28 11.63
N SER A 28 3.64 19.72 12.58
CA SER A 28 3.04 18.40 12.40
C SER A 28 2.07 18.53 11.24
N PHE A 29 2.51 18.15 10.04
CA PHE A 29 1.59 17.75 9.01
C PHE A 29 1.00 16.42 9.45
N ALA A 30 -0.16 16.49 10.11
CA ALA A 30 -1.02 15.32 10.20
C ALA A 30 -1.35 14.93 8.75
N GLY A 31 -0.99 13.72 8.35
CA GLY A 31 -1.35 13.18 7.02
C GLY A 31 -2.81 13.48 6.74
N ALA A 32 -3.10 13.97 5.53
CA ALA A 32 -4.42 14.45 5.15
C ALA A 32 -5.50 13.47 5.62
N GLN A 33 -6.36 13.91 6.54
CA GLN A 33 -7.53 13.13 6.88
C GLN A 33 -8.40 13.05 5.63
N ASN A 34 -9.08 11.92 5.44
CA ASN A 34 -9.96 11.60 4.31
C ASN A 34 -11.19 12.54 4.18
N THR A 35 -11.20 13.67 4.88
CA THR A 35 -12.17 14.76 4.82
C THR A 35 -11.89 15.76 3.70
N ASP A 36 -10.68 15.75 3.14
CA ASP A 36 -10.21 16.74 2.15
C ASP A 36 -10.30 16.24 0.70
N ILE A 37 -10.88 15.05 0.50
CA ILE A 37 -11.05 14.42 -0.82
C ILE A 37 -12.51 14.57 -1.25
N THR A 38 -12.73 15.29 -2.35
CA THR A 38 -14.05 15.60 -2.89
C THR A 38 -14.48 14.55 -3.91
N GLU A 39 -15.80 14.36 -4.06
CA GLU A 39 -16.37 13.53 -5.13
C GLU A 39 -15.97 14.04 -6.53
N GLU A 40 -15.74 15.34 -6.68
CA GLU A 40 -15.25 15.91 -7.93
C GLU A 40 -13.85 15.40 -8.27
N LEU A 41 -12.92 15.40 -7.30
CA LEU A 41 -11.58 14.85 -7.50
C LEU A 41 -11.62 13.36 -7.86
N ILE A 42 -12.41 12.57 -7.12
CA ILE A 42 -12.59 11.13 -7.39
C ILE A 42 -13.14 10.94 -8.81
N SER A 43 -14.17 11.68 -9.20
CA SER A 43 -14.76 11.59 -10.53
C SER A 43 -13.77 11.98 -11.64
N ARG A 44 -12.87 12.95 -11.40
CA ARG A 44 -11.80 13.29 -12.35
C ARG A 44 -10.82 12.14 -12.52
N MET A 45 -10.37 11.53 -11.43
CA MET A 45 -9.48 10.36 -11.47
C MET A 45 -10.09 9.21 -12.28
N GLU A 46 -11.38 8.91 -12.09
CA GLU A 46 -12.12 7.86 -12.82
C GLU A 46 -12.20 8.12 -14.34
N GLN A 47 -12.16 9.38 -14.77
CA GLN A 47 -12.22 9.77 -16.18
C GLN A 47 -10.86 9.75 -16.89
N THR A 48 -9.78 9.39 -16.18
CA THR A 48 -8.44 9.30 -16.74
C THR A 48 -8.03 7.87 -17.09
N ARG A 49 -7.05 7.73 -17.99
CA ARG A 49 -6.54 6.44 -18.44
C ARG A 49 -5.02 6.41 -18.47
N ALA A 50 -4.44 5.39 -17.84
CA ALA A 50 -3.04 5.04 -18.04
C ALA A 50 -2.87 4.41 -19.43
N VAL A 51 -2.13 5.06 -20.33
CA VAL A 51 -1.96 4.55 -21.71
C VAL A 51 -0.90 3.45 -21.83
N ASN A 52 -0.16 3.19 -20.76
CA ASN A 52 0.92 2.19 -20.70
C ASN A 52 0.74 1.20 -19.54
N LEU A 53 -0.49 0.94 -19.10
CA LEU A 53 -0.73 -0.01 -18.01
C LEU A 53 -0.27 -1.43 -18.36
N ASP A 54 -0.46 -1.87 -19.61
CA ASP A 54 0.02 -3.17 -20.07
C ASP A 54 1.55 -3.27 -20.02
N GLU A 55 2.27 -2.20 -20.40
CA GLU A 55 3.73 -2.12 -20.28
C GLU A 55 4.18 -2.16 -18.81
N VAL A 56 3.43 -1.50 -17.92
CA VAL A 56 3.69 -1.53 -16.47
C VAL A 56 3.52 -2.93 -15.91
N VAL A 57 2.45 -3.63 -16.27
CA VAL A 57 2.20 -5.02 -15.85
C VAL A 57 3.28 -5.94 -16.41
N ALA A 58 3.65 -5.79 -17.69
CA ALA A 58 4.71 -6.58 -18.30
C ALA A 58 6.08 -6.36 -17.62
N ALA A 59 6.36 -5.14 -17.15
CA ALA A 59 7.58 -4.79 -16.43
C ALA A 59 7.69 -5.39 -15.01
N LEU A 60 6.63 -6.05 -14.52
CA LEU A 60 6.71 -6.88 -13.30
C LEU A 60 7.45 -8.19 -13.54
N GLU A 61 7.70 -8.56 -14.81
CA GLU A 61 8.44 -9.77 -15.17
C GLU A 61 7.89 -11.05 -14.51
N LEU A 62 6.57 -11.10 -14.30
CA LEU A 62 5.89 -12.27 -13.77
C LEU A 62 5.84 -13.35 -14.84
N GLU A 63 6.28 -14.55 -14.49
CA GLU A 63 6.16 -15.72 -15.35
C GLU A 63 4.69 -16.13 -15.47
N ARG A 64 4.25 -16.43 -16.70
CA ARG A 64 2.89 -16.92 -16.96
C ARG A 64 2.88 -18.44 -17.00
N SER A 65 2.16 -19.04 -16.04
CA SER A 65 1.83 -20.46 -16.06
C SER A 65 0.48 -20.69 -16.74
N PRO A 66 0.40 -21.40 -17.87
CA PRO A 66 -0.86 -21.68 -18.58
C PRO A 66 -1.90 -22.43 -17.72
N GLN A 67 -1.45 -23.18 -16.72
CA GLN A 67 -2.34 -23.99 -15.87
C GLN A 67 -3.02 -23.17 -14.77
N SER A 68 -2.46 -22.00 -14.41
CA SER A 68 -2.93 -21.20 -13.27
C SER A 68 -3.20 -19.74 -13.60
N SER A 69 -2.96 -19.34 -14.86
CA SER A 69 -3.25 -18.00 -15.38
C SER A 69 -4.27 -18.11 -16.52
N PRO A 70 -5.55 -17.76 -16.31
CA PRO A 70 -6.52 -17.75 -17.39
C PRO A 70 -6.04 -16.94 -18.59
N ASP A 71 -6.28 -17.43 -19.81
CA ASP A 71 -5.81 -16.78 -21.04
C ASP A 71 -6.38 -15.37 -21.23
N ASN A 72 -7.55 -15.11 -20.66
CA ASN A 72 -8.22 -13.81 -20.67
C ASN A 72 -7.80 -12.88 -19.52
N PHE A 73 -6.83 -13.27 -18.69
CA PHE A 73 -6.24 -12.39 -17.69
C PHE A 73 -5.06 -11.64 -18.30
N ALA A 74 -4.97 -10.33 -18.04
CA ALA A 74 -3.83 -9.51 -18.44
C ALA A 74 -2.61 -9.78 -17.54
N VAL A 75 -2.83 -9.96 -16.24
CA VAL A 75 -1.78 -10.19 -15.25
C VAL A 75 -1.50 -11.68 -15.09
N PRO A 76 -0.24 -12.15 -15.19
CA PRO A 76 0.13 -13.51 -14.82
C PRO A 76 -0.16 -13.78 -13.33
N ASN A 77 -0.50 -15.02 -12.98
CA ASN A 77 -0.73 -15.40 -11.59
C ASN A 77 0.55 -15.20 -10.75
N PRO A 78 0.60 -14.24 -9.80
CA PRO A 78 1.84 -13.93 -9.10
C PRO A 78 2.25 -15.03 -8.11
N TYR A 79 1.37 -16.00 -7.83
CA TYR A 79 1.65 -17.12 -6.93
C TYR A 79 2.27 -18.33 -7.64
N GLN A 80 2.32 -18.31 -8.98
CA GLN A 80 2.69 -19.47 -9.81
C GLN A 80 3.58 -19.05 -11.00
N PRO A 81 4.56 -19.87 -11.40
CA PRO A 81 4.95 -21.13 -10.79
C PRO A 81 5.61 -20.91 -9.42
N HIS A 82 5.45 -21.87 -8.52
CA HIS A 82 6.07 -21.82 -7.20
C HIS A 82 7.59 -21.83 -7.28
N TYR A 83 8.21 -20.89 -6.58
CA TYR A 83 9.64 -20.88 -6.30
C TYR A 83 9.89 -21.64 -4.99
N MET A 84 10.75 -22.65 -5.03
CA MET A 84 11.24 -23.30 -3.82
C MET A 84 12.58 -22.67 -3.45
N ALA A 85 12.63 -21.94 -2.34
CA ALA A 85 13.89 -21.48 -1.79
C ALA A 85 14.68 -22.68 -1.20
N ILE A 86 15.98 -22.49 -1.05
CA ILE A 86 16.90 -23.49 -0.47
C ILE A 86 16.56 -23.70 1.02
N GLU A 87 16.82 -24.90 1.55
CA GLU A 87 16.75 -25.19 2.99
C GLU A 87 17.52 -24.12 3.81
N ASP A 88 17.01 -23.76 4.98
CA ASP A 88 17.50 -22.70 5.90
C ASP A 88 17.24 -21.23 5.50
N ASP A 89 16.18 -20.97 4.72
CA ASP A 89 15.78 -19.59 4.44
C ASP A 89 15.20 -18.86 5.67
N PRO A 90 15.80 -17.74 6.12
CA PRO A 90 15.27 -16.93 7.23
C PRO A 90 13.89 -16.31 6.94
N MET A 91 13.41 -16.36 5.70
CA MET A 91 12.09 -15.88 5.30
C MET A 91 10.99 -16.95 5.40
N GLN A 92 11.29 -18.15 5.91
CA GLN A 92 10.28 -19.14 6.26
C GLN A 92 9.37 -18.59 7.36
N ILE A 93 8.16 -18.19 6.98
CA ILE A 93 7.15 -17.78 7.94
C ILE A 93 6.65 -19.02 8.67
N THR A 94 7.16 -19.23 9.89
CA THR A 94 6.64 -20.26 10.80
C THR A 94 5.43 -19.71 11.54
N LEU A 95 4.25 -19.81 10.91
CA LEU A 95 2.98 -19.71 11.62
C LEU A 95 2.65 -21.07 12.23
N PRO A 96 2.23 -21.16 13.52
CA PRO A 96 1.84 -22.43 14.13
C PRO A 96 0.77 -23.16 13.29
N GLY A 97 1.10 -24.36 12.81
CA GLY A 97 0.20 -25.18 11.99
C GLY A 97 0.31 -24.98 10.46
N LEU A 98 1.24 -24.16 9.98
CA LEU A 98 1.58 -24.02 8.55
C LEU A 98 2.95 -24.66 8.27
N ALA A 99 3.06 -25.37 7.16
CA ALA A 99 4.35 -25.86 6.66
C ALA A 99 5.24 -24.68 6.25
N PRO A 100 6.59 -24.80 6.34
CA PRO A 100 7.50 -23.76 5.88
C PRO A 100 7.25 -23.40 4.41
N ALA A 101 7.38 -22.09 4.14
CA ALA A 101 6.74 -21.37 3.04
C ALA A 101 7.03 -21.92 1.63
N ILE A 102 5.97 -22.12 0.85
CA ILE A 102 6.01 -22.06 -0.60
C ILE A 102 6.30 -20.60 -0.97
N HIS A 103 7.38 -20.31 -1.68
CA HIS A 103 7.58 -18.97 -2.21
C HIS A 103 6.83 -18.85 -3.55
N HIS A 104 6.36 -17.64 -3.82
CA HIS A 104 5.57 -17.27 -4.99
C HIS A 104 6.36 -17.47 -6.28
N GLN A 105 6.79 -16.40 -6.96
CA GLN A 105 7.81 -16.48 -8.01
C GLN A 105 9.16 -15.96 -7.48
N GLN A 106 10.26 -16.29 -8.18
CA GLN A 106 11.61 -15.87 -7.78
C GLN A 106 11.73 -14.33 -7.65
N SER A 107 11.17 -13.57 -8.61
CA SER A 107 11.19 -12.10 -8.60
C SER A 107 10.52 -11.51 -7.35
N ILE A 108 9.40 -12.11 -6.93
CA ILE A 108 8.66 -11.73 -5.72
C ILE A 108 9.46 -12.09 -4.47
N TYR A 109 10.08 -13.28 -4.46
CA TYR A 109 10.93 -13.71 -3.37
C TYR A 109 12.11 -12.73 -3.13
N GLU A 110 12.84 -12.39 -4.19
CA GLU A 110 13.96 -11.45 -4.13
C GLU A 110 13.51 -10.05 -3.73
N TRP A 111 12.36 -9.59 -4.25
CA TRP A 111 11.75 -8.33 -3.83
C TRP A 111 11.40 -8.34 -2.33
N THR A 112 10.74 -9.38 -1.84
CA THR A 112 10.32 -9.49 -0.44
C THR A 112 11.53 -9.50 0.50
N ARG A 113 12.60 -10.20 0.13
CA ARG A 113 13.86 -10.19 0.89
C ARG A 113 14.46 -8.80 1.02
N ARG A 114 14.47 -8.01 -0.06
CA ARG A 114 14.99 -6.63 -0.04
C ARG A 114 14.16 -5.74 0.88
N ILE A 115 12.84 -5.76 0.74
CA ILE A 115 11.94 -4.98 1.59
C ILE A 115 12.14 -5.32 3.08
N ASN A 116 12.21 -6.62 3.41
CA ASN A 116 12.43 -7.07 4.79
C ASN A 116 13.82 -6.70 5.33
N ALA A 117 14.84 -6.58 4.47
CA ALA A 117 16.18 -6.15 4.85
C ALA A 117 16.29 -4.62 5.09
N GLY A 118 15.18 -3.89 5.05
CA GLY A 118 15.17 -2.43 5.20
C GLY A 118 15.57 -1.70 3.93
N ASP A 119 15.69 -2.39 2.79
CA ASP A 119 15.79 -1.78 1.46
C ASP A 119 14.41 -1.31 0.98
N ALA A 120 13.65 -0.71 1.90
CA ALA A 120 12.44 0.04 1.62
C ALA A 120 12.75 1.37 0.90
N ASN A 121 14.02 1.61 0.53
CA ASN A 121 14.44 2.79 -0.21
C ASN A 121 13.92 2.75 -1.65
N SER A 122 12.71 3.32 -1.71
CA SER A 122 12.38 4.51 -2.48
C SER A 122 11.96 4.30 -3.92
N LYS A 123 11.68 3.06 -4.33
CA LYS A 123 10.84 2.92 -5.51
C LYS A 123 9.50 3.62 -5.28
N VAL A 124 9.16 4.50 -6.21
CA VAL A 124 7.86 5.16 -6.25
C VAL A 124 7.27 5.02 -7.62
N CYS A 125 5.95 4.93 -7.67
CA CYS A 125 5.21 5.00 -8.91
C CYS A 125 4.68 6.40 -9.10
N ALA A 126 5.03 7.00 -10.23
CA ALA A 126 4.66 8.36 -10.54
C ALA A 126 3.95 8.43 -11.91
N LEU A 127 3.14 9.46 -12.11
CA LEU A 127 2.41 9.69 -13.36
C LEU A 127 2.82 11.00 -14.04
N ARG A 128 2.60 11.06 -15.35
CA ARG A 128 2.67 12.31 -16.14
C ARG A 128 1.64 12.28 -17.24
N PHE A 129 0.80 13.32 -17.32
CA PHE A 129 -0.18 13.44 -18.40
C PHE A 129 0.50 13.59 -19.75
N THR A 130 -0.05 12.89 -20.74
CA THR A 130 0.38 12.95 -22.14
C THR A 130 -0.59 13.74 -23.00
N SER A 131 -1.82 13.94 -22.53
CA SER A 131 -2.84 14.75 -23.22
C SER A 131 -2.97 16.14 -22.58
N GLU A 132 -3.18 17.17 -23.40
CA GLU A 132 -3.48 18.54 -22.93
C GLU A 132 -4.76 18.61 -22.07
N ARG A 133 -5.74 17.73 -22.33
CA ARG A 133 -7.00 17.63 -21.58
C ARG A 133 -6.90 16.83 -20.29
N GLN A 134 -5.71 16.35 -19.94
CA GLN A 134 -5.46 15.54 -18.74
C GLN A 134 -6.37 14.31 -18.62
N GLN A 135 -6.64 13.65 -19.75
CA GLN A 135 -7.42 12.41 -19.81
C GLN A 135 -6.50 11.19 -19.91
N GLU A 136 -5.31 11.36 -20.45
CA GLU A 136 -4.35 10.29 -20.66
C GLU A 136 -3.02 10.61 -19.99
N TYR A 137 -2.43 9.62 -19.33
CA TYR A 137 -1.14 9.74 -18.67
C TYR A 137 -0.31 8.46 -18.79
N LYS A 138 0.99 8.59 -18.56
CA LYS A 138 1.91 7.46 -18.43
C LYS A 138 2.32 7.28 -16.98
N LEU A 139 2.41 6.02 -16.58
CA LEU A 139 2.98 5.58 -15.31
C LEU A 139 4.46 5.22 -15.48
N LYS A 140 5.27 5.48 -14.47
CA LYS A 140 6.67 5.06 -14.43
C LYS A 140 7.14 4.83 -13.00
N THR A 141 7.88 3.73 -12.81
CA THR A 141 8.63 3.46 -11.58
C THR A 141 9.93 4.26 -11.59
N PHE A 142 10.19 4.99 -10.50
CA PHE A 142 11.44 5.69 -10.24
C PHE A 142 12.14 5.08 -9.04
N ASN A 143 13.44 5.31 -8.87
CA ASN A 143 14.16 4.85 -7.68
C ASN A 143 14.04 5.80 -6.50
N SER A 144 13.49 7.00 -6.68
CA SER A 144 13.16 7.93 -5.59
C SER A 144 12.05 8.91 -5.96
N SER A 145 11.40 9.49 -4.94
CA SER A 145 10.46 10.60 -5.14
C SER A 145 11.13 11.85 -5.71
N ALA A 146 12.42 12.08 -5.43
CA ALA A 146 13.19 13.18 -6.00
C ALA A 146 13.38 13.00 -7.50
N GLU A 147 13.84 11.82 -7.93
CA GLU A 147 14.05 11.48 -9.35
C GLU A 147 12.75 11.61 -10.16
N ALA A 148 11.61 11.20 -9.59
CA ALA A 148 10.30 11.35 -10.20
C ALA A 148 9.95 12.83 -10.43
N ARG A 149 10.10 13.67 -9.40
CA ARG A 149 9.79 15.11 -9.48
C ARG A 149 10.71 15.86 -10.45
N GLU A 150 12.01 15.57 -10.42
CA GLU A 150 12.99 16.13 -11.36
C GLU A 150 12.68 15.74 -12.82
N SER A 151 12.09 14.56 -13.02
CA SER A 151 11.63 14.09 -14.33
C SER A 151 10.28 14.66 -14.76
N GLY A 152 9.67 15.53 -13.97
CA GLY A 152 8.35 16.12 -14.21
C GLY A 152 7.19 15.14 -14.04
N TYR A 153 7.34 14.14 -13.16
CA TYR A 153 6.27 13.22 -12.79
C TYR A 153 5.72 13.55 -11.40
N LEU A 154 4.42 13.37 -11.24
CA LEU A 154 3.70 13.43 -9.97
C LEU A 154 3.79 12.08 -9.26
N VAL A 155 4.35 12.02 -8.05
CA VAL A 155 4.42 10.78 -7.26
C VAL A 155 3.01 10.40 -6.77
N THR A 156 2.63 9.14 -6.97
CA THR A 156 1.27 8.69 -6.64
C THR A 156 1.20 7.69 -5.47
N HIS A 157 2.25 6.89 -5.29
CA HIS A 157 2.38 5.96 -4.17
C HIS A 157 3.84 5.52 -4.01
N ALA A 158 4.17 5.08 -2.79
CA ALA A 158 5.36 4.27 -2.54
C ALA A 158 5.23 2.88 -3.20
N SER A 159 6.36 2.25 -3.49
CA SER A 159 6.57 1.05 -4.33
C SER A 159 6.53 1.27 -5.84
N HIS A 160 6.98 0.25 -6.59
CA HIS A 160 6.97 0.25 -8.04
C HIS A 160 5.55 0.27 -8.59
N CYS A 161 5.38 0.73 -9.83
CA CYS A 161 4.10 0.64 -10.52
C CYS A 161 3.74 -0.83 -10.77
N GLY A 162 2.46 -1.16 -10.69
CA GLY A 162 1.90 -2.48 -10.97
C GLY A 162 0.44 -2.39 -11.44
N ALA A 163 -0.27 -3.51 -11.34
CA ALA A 163 -1.62 -3.66 -11.90
C ALA A 163 -2.67 -2.71 -11.32
N CYS A 164 -2.49 -2.25 -10.08
CA CYS A 164 -3.39 -1.35 -9.35
C CYS A 164 -2.91 0.11 -9.32
N SER A 165 -1.94 0.48 -10.16
CA SER A 165 -1.34 1.81 -10.13
C SER A 165 -2.12 2.89 -10.89
N SER A 166 -3.25 2.57 -11.54
CA SER A 166 -4.02 3.56 -12.30
C SER A 166 -4.80 4.52 -11.40
N LEU A 167 -5.11 5.74 -11.84
CA LEU A 167 -5.92 6.67 -11.08
C LEU A 167 -7.34 6.17 -10.86
N ALA A 168 -7.87 5.34 -11.77
CA ALA A 168 -9.15 4.65 -11.55
C ALA A 168 -9.09 3.73 -10.31
N ASP A 169 -8.00 2.97 -10.13
CA ASP A 169 -7.84 2.12 -8.94
C ASP A 169 -7.68 2.95 -7.66
N LEU A 170 -6.99 4.10 -7.73
CA LEU A 170 -6.94 5.04 -6.60
C LEU A 170 -8.33 5.56 -6.27
N ALA A 171 -9.10 5.95 -7.27
CA ALA A 171 -10.47 6.43 -7.09
C ALA A 171 -11.36 5.37 -6.42
N ALA A 172 -11.23 4.10 -6.80
CA ALA A 172 -11.93 2.99 -6.14
C ALA A 172 -11.56 2.87 -4.66
N PHE A 173 -10.26 3.00 -4.31
CA PHE A 173 -9.81 3.00 -2.92
C PHE A 173 -10.34 4.21 -2.11
N LEU A 174 -10.46 5.38 -2.75
CA LEU A 174 -10.98 6.58 -2.11
C LEU A 174 -12.50 6.48 -1.89
N ARG A 175 -13.23 5.97 -2.87
CA ARG A 175 -14.69 5.86 -2.87
C ARG A 175 -15.19 4.78 -1.91
N VAL A 176 -14.56 3.61 -1.90
CA VAL A 176 -14.95 2.48 -1.04
C VAL A 176 -14.10 2.50 0.23
N ARG A 177 -14.55 3.21 1.26
CA ARG A 177 -13.80 3.36 2.54
C ARG A 177 -13.49 2.02 3.21
N ASP A 178 -14.49 1.16 3.33
CA ASP A 178 -14.29 -0.23 3.75
C ASP A 178 -14.39 -1.15 2.54
N MET A 179 -13.26 -1.45 1.93
CA MET A 179 -13.18 -2.40 0.82
C MET A 179 -13.22 -3.86 1.30
N THR A 180 -13.02 -4.10 2.60
CA THR A 180 -12.99 -5.45 3.18
C THR A 180 -14.31 -6.17 3.00
N THR A 181 -15.42 -5.51 3.36
CA THR A 181 -16.76 -6.09 3.26
C THR A 181 -17.14 -6.47 1.81
N PRO A 182 -17.05 -5.56 0.81
CA PRO A 182 -17.36 -5.92 -0.58
C PRO A 182 -16.37 -6.90 -1.19
N SER A 183 -15.05 -6.80 -0.90
CA SER A 183 -14.07 -7.77 -1.39
C SER A 183 -14.35 -9.18 -0.88
N ARG A 184 -14.71 -9.35 0.40
CA ARG A 184 -15.14 -10.65 0.98
C ARG A 184 -16.40 -11.23 0.36
N LYS A 185 -17.25 -10.39 -0.24
CA LYS A 185 -18.39 -10.88 -1.03
C LYS A 185 -17.89 -11.47 -2.35
N CYS A 186 -16.95 -10.80 -3.01
CA CYS A 186 -16.35 -11.28 -4.26
C CYS A 186 -15.54 -12.57 -4.07
N THR A 187 -14.92 -12.80 -2.91
CA THR A 187 -14.18 -14.05 -2.65
C THR A 187 -15.07 -15.29 -2.49
N ARG A 188 -16.40 -15.14 -2.54
CA ARG A 188 -17.36 -16.26 -2.48
C ARG A 188 -17.68 -16.85 -3.84
N GLU A 189 -17.31 -16.15 -4.91
CA GLU A 189 -17.39 -16.71 -6.24
C GLU A 189 -16.52 -17.96 -6.34
N SER A 190 -16.91 -18.94 -7.15
CA SER A 190 -16.21 -20.22 -7.23
C SER A 190 -14.96 -20.18 -8.11
N GLU A 191 -15.00 -19.37 -9.16
CA GLU A 191 -13.93 -19.26 -10.17
C GLU A 191 -13.19 -17.92 -10.04
N VAL A 192 -11.89 -17.92 -10.32
CA VAL A 192 -11.05 -16.71 -10.20
C VAL A 192 -11.52 -15.60 -11.16
N GLU A 193 -12.05 -15.95 -12.33
CA GLU A 193 -12.61 -15.02 -13.30
C GLU A 193 -13.87 -14.31 -12.77
N ASP A 194 -14.71 -15.00 -12.00
CA ASP A 194 -15.89 -14.42 -11.37
C ASP A 194 -15.50 -13.50 -10.21
N MET A 195 -14.49 -13.89 -9.41
CA MET A 195 -13.92 -13.02 -8.37
C MET A 195 -13.37 -11.72 -8.97
N ALA A 196 -12.70 -11.80 -10.12
CA ALA A 196 -12.17 -10.64 -10.84
C ALA A 196 -13.31 -9.75 -11.36
N ARG A 197 -14.32 -10.32 -12.04
CA ARG A 197 -15.50 -9.57 -12.51
C ARG A 197 -16.23 -8.87 -11.36
N CYS A 198 -16.39 -9.54 -10.22
CA CYS A 198 -17.00 -8.93 -9.04
C CYS A 198 -16.16 -7.75 -8.52
N SER A 199 -14.83 -7.89 -8.50
CA SER A 199 -13.91 -6.84 -8.07
C SER A 199 -13.89 -5.64 -9.03
N GLU A 200 -14.02 -5.85 -10.34
CA GLU A 200 -14.20 -4.77 -11.33
C GLU A 200 -15.48 -3.97 -11.08
N ALA A 201 -16.57 -4.63 -10.66
CA ALA A 201 -17.82 -3.96 -10.32
C ALA A 201 -17.69 -3.05 -9.07
N LEU A 202 -16.59 -3.15 -8.31
CA LEU A 202 -16.24 -2.22 -7.23
C LEU A 202 -15.46 -0.98 -7.72
N GLY A 203 -15.21 -0.88 -9.03
CA GLY A 203 -14.50 0.24 -9.67
C GLY A 203 -13.02 -0.01 -9.94
N LEU A 204 -12.52 -1.22 -9.65
CA LEU A 204 -11.14 -1.58 -9.97
C LEU A 204 -10.97 -1.79 -11.48
N SER A 205 -9.81 -1.41 -12.01
CA SER A 205 -9.41 -1.77 -13.36
C SER A 205 -9.26 -3.29 -13.48
N ARG A 206 -9.42 -3.79 -14.71
CA ARG A 206 -9.32 -5.23 -15.00
C ARG A 206 -8.01 -5.85 -14.46
N PRO A 207 -6.81 -5.31 -14.73
CA PRO A 207 -5.57 -5.87 -14.17
C PRO A 207 -5.54 -5.89 -12.63
N CYS A 208 -6.03 -4.82 -11.98
CA CYS A 208 -6.06 -4.77 -10.53
C CYS A 208 -7.03 -5.81 -9.94
N ALA A 209 -8.21 -5.96 -10.55
CA ALA A 209 -9.20 -6.93 -10.15
C ALA A 209 -8.71 -8.38 -10.28
N GLU A 210 -7.93 -8.68 -11.32
CA GLU A 210 -7.28 -9.99 -11.51
C GLU A 210 -6.30 -10.30 -10.39
N VAL A 211 -5.47 -9.33 -9.99
CA VAL A 211 -4.53 -9.50 -8.86
C VAL A 211 -5.28 -9.73 -7.54
N TRP A 212 -6.38 -9.02 -7.31
CA TRP A 212 -7.27 -9.27 -6.16
C TRP A 212 -7.87 -10.67 -6.18
N ALA A 213 -8.31 -11.14 -7.33
CA ALA A 213 -8.87 -12.47 -7.51
C ALA A 213 -7.83 -13.57 -7.23
N TYR A 214 -6.60 -13.42 -7.73
CA TYR A 214 -5.52 -14.34 -7.40
C TYR A 214 -5.19 -14.36 -5.91
N ASN A 215 -5.15 -13.19 -5.26
CA ASN A 215 -4.92 -13.12 -3.81
C ASN A 215 -6.03 -13.85 -3.05
N ALA A 216 -7.29 -13.61 -3.41
CA ALA A 216 -8.43 -14.29 -2.82
C ALA A 216 -8.34 -15.81 -2.95
N GLU A 217 -8.03 -16.30 -4.15
CA GLU A 217 -7.92 -17.74 -4.42
C GLU A 217 -6.75 -18.38 -3.67
N HIS A 218 -5.59 -17.70 -3.65
CA HIS A 218 -4.42 -18.18 -2.91
C HIS A 218 -4.70 -18.23 -1.39
N THR A 219 -5.27 -17.17 -0.82
CA THR A 219 -5.67 -17.14 0.60
C THR A 219 -6.72 -18.20 0.90
N ARG A 220 -7.69 -18.42 0.01
CA ARG A 220 -8.69 -19.48 0.15
C ARG A 220 -8.07 -20.88 0.19
N THR A 221 -6.96 -21.08 -0.51
CA THR A 221 -6.26 -22.37 -0.60
C THR A 221 -5.31 -22.56 0.58
N GLU A 222 -4.39 -21.63 0.80
CA GLU A 222 -3.30 -21.75 1.79
C GLU A 222 -3.76 -21.45 3.21
N CYS A 223 -4.66 -20.46 3.39
CA CYS A 223 -5.12 -20.04 4.71
C CYS A 223 -6.44 -20.71 5.13
N ARG A 224 -6.97 -21.65 4.33
CA ARG A 224 -8.30 -22.27 4.52
C ARG A 224 -8.54 -22.73 5.96
N GLY A 225 -7.63 -23.54 6.49
CA GLY A 225 -7.75 -24.14 7.82
C GLY A 225 -7.76 -23.11 8.94
N ILE A 226 -6.88 -22.11 8.86
CA ILE A 226 -6.79 -21.02 9.82
C ILE A 226 -8.05 -20.16 9.76
N CYS A 227 -8.52 -19.81 8.56
CA CYS A 227 -9.73 -19.02 8.39
C CYS A 227 -10.99 -19.75 8.88
N LEU A 228 -11.09 -21.05 8.62
CA LEU A 228 -12.17 -21.91 9.18
C LEU A 228 -12.15 -21.93 10.70
N SER A 229 -10.97 -22.03 11.31
CA SER A 229 -10.82 -22.00 12.77
C SER A 229 -11.12 -20.63 13.37
N ASP A 230 -10.74 -19.55 12.68
CA ASP A 230 -10.87 -18.18 13.17
C ASP A 230 -12.32 -17.68 13.05
N TYR A 231 -12.92 -17.78 11.86
CA TYR A 231 -14.29 -17.30 11.63
C TYR A 231 -15.34 -18.33 12.01
N GLY A 232 -15.03 -19.62 11.98
CA GLY A 232 -15.98 -20.71 12.17
C GLY A 232 -16.69 -21.12 10.89
N PHE A 233 -16.83 -22.42 10.66
CA PHE A 233 -17.40 -23.01 9.44
C PHE A 233 -18.77 -22.42 9.05
N PHE A 234 -19.73 -22.38 9.98
CA PHE A 234 -21.08 -21.87 9.68
C PHE A 234 -21.09 -20.38 9.35
N ARG A 235 -20.22 -19.60 10.00
CA ARG A 235 -20.11 -18.16 9.74
C ARG A 235 -19.53 -17.87 8.37
N LEU A 236 -18.52 -18.63 7.95
CA LEU A 236 -17.99 -18.56 6.59
C LEU A 236 -19.03 -18.98 5.55
N LEU A 237 -19.74 -20.08 5.78
CA LEU A 237 -20.78 -20.59 4.88
C LEU A 237 -21.90 -19.56 4.64
N PHE A 238 -22.35 -18.88 5.69
CA PHE A 238 -23.39 -17.84 5.59
C PHE A 238 -22.81 -16.44 5.34
N GLY A 239 -21.49 -16.31 5.24
CA GLY A 239 -20.85 -15.04 4.99
C GLY A 239 -20.99 -14.01 6.12
N ILE A 240 -21.13 -14.48 7.35
CA ILE A 240 -21.26 -13.71 8.58
C ILE A 240 -19.88 -13.63 9.24
N GLU A 241 -18.94 -12.97 8.57
CA GLU A 241 -17.60 -12.74 9.08
C GLU A 241 -17.58 -11.52 10.01
N ASP A 242 -16.71 -11.55 11.01
CA ASP A 242 -16.50 -10.37 11.85
C ASP A 242 -15.87 -9.25 11.00
N LYS A 243 -16.43 -8.05 11.12
CA LYS A 243 -15.90 -6.85 10.47
C LYS A 243 -14.59 -6.39 11.11
N ARG A 244 -14.31 -6.82 12.36
CA ARG A 244 -13.06 -6.50 13.05
C ARG A 244 -11.89 -7.24 12.41
N THR A 245 -10.87 -6.47 12.08
CA THR A 245 -9.61 -6.94 11.51
C THR A 245 -8.57 -7.30 12.57
N VAL A 246 -8.76 -6.78 13.78
CA VAL A 246 -7.93 -7.03 14.96
C VAL A 246 -8.75 -7.61 16.12
N ASP A 247 -8.08 -8.32 17.02
CA ASP A 247 -8.63 -8.78 18.29
C ASP A 247 -8.68 -7.68 19.36
N ALA A 248 -9.09 -8.03 20.59
CA ALA A 248 -9.19 -7.10 21.71
C ALA A 248 -7.85 -6.50 22.14
N ASP A 249 -6.74 -7.19 21.83
CA ASP A 249 -5.38 -6.77 22.14
C ASP A 249 -4.74 -5.99 20.98
N GLY A 250 -5.49 -5.72 19.91
CA GLY A 250 -5.03 -5.00 18.72
C GLY A 250 -4.19 -5.85 17.78
N ARG A 251 -4.08 -7.17 17.97
CA ARG A 251 -3.36 -8.07 17.06
C ARG A 251 -4.24 -8.44 15.88
N LEU A 252 -3.64 -8.67 14.71
CA LEU A 252 -4.38 -9.18 13.56
C LEU A 252 -5.06 -10.49 13.90
N ARG A 253 -6.31 -10.62 13.47
CA ARG A 253 -7.01 -11.89 13.57
C ARG A 253 -6.30 -12.99 12.75
N PRO A 254 -6.27 -14.25 13.21
CA PRO A 254 -5.51 -15.32 12.58
C PRO A 254 -5.69 -15.46 11.06
N CYS A 255 -6.92 -15.36 10.53
CA CYS A 255 -7.14 -15.46 9.08
C CYS A 255 -6.47 -14.33 8.31
N ILE A 256 -6.60 -13.10 8.81
CA ILE A 256 -6.01 -11.90 8.19
C ILE A 256 -4.48 -11.91 8.36
N ALA A 257 -3.99 -12.38 9.49
CA ALA A 257 -2.55 -12.55 9.72
C ALA A 257 -1.96 -13.56 8.71
N CYS A 258 -2.68 -14.65 8.42
CA CYS A 258 -2.28 -15.60 7.39
C CYS A 258 -2.28 -14.95 6.00
N ASP A 259 -3.33 -14.23 5.62
CA ASP A 259 -3.39 -13.50 4.34
C ASP A 259 -2.22 -12.52 4.18
N GLU A 260 -1.97 -11.63 5.15
CA GLU A 260 -0.88 -10.65 5.08
C GLU A 260 0.52 -11.29 5.01
N ALA A 261 0.69 -12.47 5.62
CA ALA A 261 1.95 -13.20 5.67
C ALA A 261 2.17 -14.06 4.41
N ILE A 262 1.17 -14.85 4.04
CA ILE A 262 1.27 -15.90 3.02
C ILE A 262 0.90 -15.39 1.64
N SER A 263 -0.15 -14.60 1.49
CA SER A 263 -0.60 -14.12 0.17
C SER A 263 -0.17 -12.68 -0.12
N GLY A 264 0.06 -11.90 0.95
CA GLY A 264 0.38 -10.49 0.90
C GLY A 264 1.61 -10.12 0.07
N PRO A 265 2.74 -10.84 0.11
CA PRO A 265 3.93 -10.47 -0.66
C PRO A 265 3.71 -10.46 -2.19
N ALA A 266 3.15 -11.54 -2.75
CA ALA A 266 2.82 -11.61 -4.18
C ALA A 266 1.76 -10.58 -4.58
N TYR A 267 0.72 -10.41 -3.77
CA TYR A 267 -0.31 -9.39 -4.01
C TYR A 267 0.31 -7.98 -4.07
N LYS A 268 1.10 -7.59 -3.06
CA LYS A 268 1.74 -6.27 -2.98
C LYS A 268 2.67 -6.04 -4.17
N TYR A 269 3.44 -7.06 -4.57
CA TYR A 269 4.31 -6.98 -5.73
C TYR A 269 3.54 -6.78 -7.03
N ALA A 270 2.52 -7.59 -7.29
CA ALA A 270 1.76 -7.52 -8.54
C ALA A 270 0.86 -6.29 -8.61
N ALA A 271 0.23 -5.92 -7.50
CA ALA A 271 -0.63 -4.75 -7.42
C ALA A 271 0.18 -3.47 -7.63
N GLY A 272 1.40 -3.38 -7.08
CA GLY A 272 2.24 -2.18 -7.08
C GLY A 272 1.69 -1.04 -6.22
N ARG A 273 0.37 -0.95 -6.05
CA ARG A 273 -0.32 -0.03 -5.15
C ARG A 273 -1.16 -0.77 -4.12
N THR A 274 -1.09 -0.29 -2.89
CA THR A 274 -2.06 -0.57 -1.82
C THR A 274 -2.63 0.75 -1.28
N ARG A 275 -3.71 0.68 -0.49
CA ARG A 275 -4.22 1.86 0.24
C ARG A 275 -3.12 2.53 1.06
N ARG A 276 -2.33 1.72 1.78
CA ARG A 276 -1.25 2.19 2.69
C ARG A 276 -0.15 2.95 1.97
N THR A 277 0.29 2.43 0.83
CA THR A 277 1.31 3.09 0.00
C THR A 277 0.80 4.34 -0.70
N SER A 278 -0.51 4.59 -0.68
CA SER A 278 -1.17 5.77 -1.25
C SER A 278 -1.64 6.79 -0.21
N GLY A 279 -1.25 6.63 1.06
CA GLY A 279 -1.74 7.50 2.14
C GLY A 279 -3.24 7.37 2.42
N VAL A 280 -3.85 6.28 1.97
CA VAL A 280 -5.28 6.00 2.20
C VAL A 280 -5.40 5.04 3.37
N GLU A 281 -6.18 5.44 4.38
CA GLU A 281 -6.45 4.59 5.54
C GLU A 281 -7.14 3.28 5.12
N SER A 282 -6.76 2.17 5.75
CA SER A 282 -7.31 0.83 5.50
C SER A 282 -8.13 0.34 6.69
N ALA A 283 -8.99 -0.67 6.47
CA ALA A 283 -9.76 -1.29 7.55
C ALA A 283 -8.89 -2.03 8.59
N ILE A 284 -7.61 -2.27 8.28
CA ILE A 284 -6.63 -2.80 9.21
C ILE A 284 -5.94 -1.58 9.88
N PRO A 285 -6.14 -1.36 11.19
CA PRO A 285 -5.49 -0.25 11.89
C PRO A 285 -3.99 -0.49 11.95
N ARG A 286 -3.19 0.49 11.52
CA ARG A 286 -1.73 0.48 11.51
C ARG A 286 -1.19 1.79 12.08
N SER A 287 0.09 1.80 12.50
CA SER A 287 0.73 3.04 12.92
C SER A 287 0.89 4.00 11.74
N SER A 288 0.97 5.30 12.02
CA SER A 288 1.19 6.33 10.99
C SER A 288 2.50 6.17 10.24
N GLU A 289 3.49 5.49 10.84
CA GLU A 289 4.79 5.19 10.24
C GLU A 289 4.70 4.15 9.09
N GLU A 290 3.62 3.36 9.04
CA GLU A 290 3.36 2.39 7.97
C GLU A 290 2.55 2.97 6.80
N LEU A 291 2.12 4.24 6.90
CA LEU A 291 1.38 4.95 5.85
C LEU A 291 2.34 5.86 5.08
N TYR A 292 2.37 5.71 3.76
CA TYR A 292 3.11 6.64 2.92
C TYR A 292 2.35 7.97 2.82
N GLU A 293 3.04 9.09 3.05
CA GLU A 293 2.43 10.40 2.96
C GLU A 293 2.27 10.82 1.49
N VAL A 294 1.02 11.04 1.07
CA VAL A 294 0.66 11.56 -0.24
C VAL A 294 -0.09 12.88 -0.06
N ASP A 295 0.41 13.95 -0.69
CA ASP A 295 -0.29 15.23 -0.68
C ASP A 295 -1.38 15.25 -1.77
N PHE A 296 -2.63 15.03 -1.36
CA PHE A 296 -3.74 15.03 -2.31
C PHE A 296 -3.99 16.39 -2.99
N ARG A 297 -3.46 17.50 -2.46
CA ARG A 297 -3.55 18.83 -3.09
C ARG A 297 -2.83 18.88 -4.43
N GLU A 298 -1.78 18.07 -4.61
CA GLU A 298 -1.09 17.97 -5.89
C GLU A 298 -2.05 17.46 -6.99
N TYR A 299 -3.00 16.58 -6.67
CA TYR A 299 -4.02 16.14 -7.65
C TYR A 299 -5.06 17.23 -7.96
N TYR A 300 -5.46 18.04 -6.98
CA TYR A 300 -6.35 19.18 -7.23
C TYR A 300 -5.70 20.17 -8.19
N GLN A 301 -4.45 20.55 -7.93
CA GLN A 301 -3.68 21.45 -8.80
C GLN A 301 -3.53 20.86 -10.20
N LEU A 302 -3.19 19.58 -10.26
CA LEU A 302 -3.07 18.84 -11.50
C LEU A 302 -4.36 18.91 -12.31
N PHE A 303 -5.53 18.68 -11.73
CA PHE A 303 -6.82 18.76 -12.46
C PHE A 303 -7.40 20.18 -12.59
N GLY A 304 -6.70 21.21 -12.12
CA GLY A 304 -7.22 22.58 -12.10
C GLY A 304 -8.45 22.75 -11.21
N LEU A 305 -8.58 21.93 -10.16
CA LEU A 305 -9.66 21.97 -9.18
C LEU A 305 -9.26 22.83 -7.97
N GLN A 306 -10.26 23.40 -7.29
CA GLN A 306 -10.03 24.08 -6.02
C GLN A 306 -9.95 23.04 -4.89
N ALA A 307 -8.82 22.99 -4.18
CA ALA A 307 -8.69 22.18 -2.99
C ALA A 307 -9.60 22.73 -1.87
N PRO A 308 -10.24 21.86 -1.06
CA PRO A 308 -10.99 22.31 0.10
C PRO A 308 -10.08 23.05 1.09
N GLU A 309 -10.61 24.07 1.76
CA GLU A 309 -9.89 24.75 2.84
C GLU A 309 -9.72 23.79 4.02
N VAL A 310 -8.47 23.60 4.46
CA VAL A 310 -8.15 22.82 5.66
C VAL A 310 -8.73 23.58 6.86
N LYS A 311 -9.69 22.97 7.54
CA LYS A 311 -10.34 23.54 8.73
C LYS A 311 -9.52 23.36 9.99
#